data_AF-A0A382F226-F1
#
_entry.id   AF-A0A382F226-F1
#
_cell.length_a   1.000
_cell.length_b   1.000
_cell.length_c   1.000
_cell.angle_alpha   90.00
_cell.angle_beta   90.00
_cell.angle_gamma   90.00
#
_symmetry.space_group_name_H-M   'P 1'
#
loop_
_entity.id
_entity.type
_entity.pdbx_description
1 polymer ?
#
loop_
_entity_poly.entity_id
_entity_poly.type
_entity_poly.pdbx_seq_one_letter_code
_entity_poly.pdbx_strand_id
1 'polypeptide(L)' 'MTEEFLEFSKSKGNDLSTPRPEFNFPGLKEGDSWCLCAERWAEAYEFNVAPQLYINKTNIRTLDIISLEILKKFAMDLN' A
#
# COMPACT_ATOMS: atom_id res chain seq x y z
N MET A 1 6.22 1.85 2.07
CA MET A 1 5.29 1.82 3.22
C MET A 1 5.59 3.03 4.09
N THR A 2 4.57 3.63 4.69
CA THR A 2 4.70 4.69 5.71
C THR A 2 4.22 4.15 7.05
N GLU A 3 4.70 4.71 8.16
CA GLU A 3 4.25 4.30 9.50
C GLU A 3 2.73 4.49 9.64
N GLU A 4 2.23 5.64 9.22
CA GLU A 4 0.80 6.00 9.28
C GLU A 4 -0.09 5.00 8.51
N PHE A 5 0.36 4.54 7.33
CA PHE A 5 -0.36 3.50 6.60
C PHE A 5 -0.36 2.16 7.35
N LEU A 6 0.77 1.76 7.95
CA LEU A 6 0.88 0.47 8.64
C LEU A 6 -0.02 0.44 9.89
N GLU A 7 -0.03 1.53 10.67
CA GLU A 7 -0.94 1.69 11.81
C GLU A 7 -2.41 1.68 11.37
N PHE A 8 -2.74 2.42 10.31
CA PHE A 8 -4.08 2.43 9.74
C PHE A 8 -4.50 1.02 9.29
N SER A 9 -3.67 0.35 8.50
CA SER A 9 -3.97 -0.98 7.95
C SER A 9 -4.22 -1.99 9.07
N LYS A 10 -3.39 -1.96 10.12
CA LYS A 10 -3.56 -2.77 11.33
C LYS A 10 -4.88 -2.47 12.03
N SER A 11 -5.26 -1.19 12.17
CA SER A 11 -6.55 -0.79 12.77
C SER A 11 -7.77 -1.29 11.97
N LYS A 12 -7.59 -1.51 10.65
CA LYS A 12 -8.60 -2.07 9.73
C LYS A 12 -8.54 -3.60 9.59
N GLY A 13 -7.77 -4.26 10.47
CA GLY A 13 -7.64 -5.72 10.51
C GLY A 13 -6.69 -6.32 9.47
N ASN A 14 -5.89 -5.49 8.79
CA ASN A 14 -4.83 -5.92 7.88
C ASN A 14 -3.46 -5.61 8.49
N ASP A 15 -3.07 -6.38 9.51
CA ASP A 15 -1.81 -6.21 10.20
C ASP A 15 -0.62 -6.66 9.33
N LEU A 16 0.06 -5.68 8.73
CA LEU A 16 1.26 -5.89 7.93
C LEU A 16 2.55 -5.62 8.71
N SER A 17 2.50 -5.19 9.97
CA SER A 17 3.70 -4.82 10.74
C SER A 17 4.12 -5.89 11.75
N THR A 18 3.20 -6.69 12.28
CA THR A 18 3.55 -7.76 13.22
C THR A 18 4.23 -8.93 12.48
N PRO A 19 5.44 -9.35 12.90
CA PRO A 19 6.09 -10.54 12.34
C PRO A 19 5.25 -11.80 12.53
N ARG A 20 5.19 -12.66 11.51
CA ARG A 20 4.58 -13.99 11.53
C ARG A 20 5.60 -15.04 11.04
N PRO A 21 6.53 -15.50 11.90
CA PRO A 21 7.55 -16.49 11.53
C PRO A 21 6.96 -17.79 10.99
N GLU A 22 5.76 -18.17 11.44
CA GLU A 22 5.01 -19.34 10.97
C GLU A 22 4.66 -19.27 9.47
N PHE A 23 4.63 -18.07 8.89
CA PHE A 23 4.41 -17.82 7.46
C PHE A 23 5.64 -17.23 6.76
N ASN A 24 6.80 -17.23 7.41
CA ASN A 24 8.02 -16.57 6.94
C ASN A 24 7.80 -15.08 6.58
N PHE A 25 6.94 -14.40 7.34
CA PHE A 25 6.67 -12.98 7.16
C PHE A 25 7.36 -12.17 8.26
N PRO A 26 8.37 -11.34 7.94
CA PRO A 26 9.14 -10.62 8.96
C PRO A 26 8.39 -9.43 9.58
N GLY A 27 7.23 -9.05 9.04
CA GLY A 27 6.60 -7.77 9.33
C GLY A 27 7.24 -6.64 8.51
N LEU A 28 6.42 -5.72 8.01
CA LEU A 28 6.85 -4.56 7.26
C LEU A 28 7.15 -3.39 8.19
N LYS A 29 8.05 -2.53 7.76
CA LYS A 29 8.39 -1.26 8.38
C LYS A 29 8.31 -0.11 7.37
N GLU A 30 8.38 1.12 7.88
CA GLU A 30 8.53 2.30 7.02
C GLU A 30 9.70 2.13 6.03
N GLY A 31 9.46 2.56 4.79
CA GLY A 31 10.41 2.45 3.68
C GLY A 31 10.33 1.14 2.89
N ASP A 32 9.71 0.08 3.43
CA ASP A 32 9.58 -1.18 2.69
C ASP A 32 8.68 -1.03 1.45
N SER A 33 9.01 -1.81 0.42
CA SER A 33 8.18 -1.93 -0.78
C SER A 33 7.42 -3.25 -0.75
N TRP A 34 6.09 -3.19 -0.84
CA TRP A 34 5.23 -4.37 -0.75
C TRP A 34 4.01 -4.22 -1.65
N CYS A 35 3.61 -5.31 -2.30
CA CYS A 35 2.40 -5.35 -3.11
C CYS A 35 1.17 -5.34 -2.20
N LEU A 36 0.27 -4.38 -2.40
CA LEU A 36 -0.98 -4.28 -1.67
C LEU A 36 -2.15 -4.73 -2.55
N CYS A 37 -3.20 -5.26 -1.92
CA CYS A 37 -4.50 -5.38 -2.57
C CYS A 37 -4.98 -3.98 -2.95
N ALA A 38 -5.50 -3.83 -4.17
CA ALA A 38 -5.96 -2.54 -4.67
C ALA A 38 -7.07 -1.94 -3.79
N GLU A 39 -7.99 -2.75 -3.25
CA GLU A 39 -9.02 -2.26 -2.32
C GLU A 39 -8.42 -1.72 -1.02
N ARG A 40 -7.33 -2.32 -0.52
CA ARG A 40 -6.66 -1.85 0.71
C ARG A 40 -5.91 -0.54 0.50
N TRP A 41 -5.34 -0.34 -0.68
CA TRP A 41 -4.75 0.94 -1.04
C TRP A 41 -5.85 2.01 -1.22
N ALA A 42 -6.97 1.67 -1.87
CA ALA A 42 -8.11 2.57 -2.05
C ALA A 42 -8.73 2.98 -0.70
N GLU A 43 -8.92 2.04 0.23
CA GLU A 43 -9.37 2.32 1.59
C GLU A 43 -8.43 3.33 2.27
N ALA A 44 -7.11 3.13 2.19
CA ALA A 44 -6.16 4.08 2.76
C ALA A 44 -6.22 5.46 2.09
N TYR A 45 -6.51 5.53 0.78
CA TYR A 45 -6.66 6.78 0.05
C TYR A 45 -7.87 7.60 0.55
N GLU A 46 -9.00 6.94 0.82
CA GLU A 46 -10.20 7.59 1.37
C GLU A 46 -9.95 8.21 2.76
N PHE A 47 -9.02 7.64 3.53
CA PHE A 47 -8.62 8.14 4.85
C PHE A 47 -7.39 9.07 4.80
N ASN A 48 -6.90 9.45 3.61
CA ASN A 48 -5.72 10.30 3.40
C ASN A 48 -4.39 9.72 3.91
N VAL A 49 -4.30 8.40 4.06
CA VAL A 49 -3.12 7.69 4.56
C VAL A 49 -2.58 6.67 3.55
N ALA A 50 -2.94 6.82 2.27
CA ALA A 50 -2.42 5.98 1.20
C ALA A 50 -0.89 6.15 1.05
N PRO A 51 -0.12 5.05 1.04
CA PRO A 51 1.31 5.11 0.85
C PRO A 51 1.63 5.43 -0.62
N GLN A 52 2.80 6.04 -0.85
CA GLN A 52 3.36 6.18 -2.19
C GLN A 52 3.55 4.81 -2.86
N LEU A 53 3.52 4.80 -4.19
CA LEU A 53 3.62 3.59 -5.01
C LEU A 53 4.63 3.72 -6.13
N TYR A 54 5.01 2.58 -6.70
CA TYR A 54 5.80 2.50 -7.93
C TYR A 54 4.86 2.12 -9.07
N ILE A 55 4.51 3.08 -9.92
CA ILE A 55 3.51 2.90 -10.96
C ILE A 55 3.97 1.87 -11.99
N ASN A 56 5.26 1.81 -12.29
CA ASN A 56 5.82 0.82 -13.22
C ASN A 56 5.88 -0.59 -12.62
N LYS A 57 5.68 -0.74 -11.31
CA LYS A 57 5.60 -2.03 -10.60
C LYS A 57 4.17 -2.38 -10.16
N THR A 58 3.19 -1.57 -10.54
CA THR A 58 1.78 -1.75 -10.18
C THR A 58 1.03 -2.42 -11.33
N ASN A 59 0.24 -3.45 -11.03
CA ASN A 59 -0.48 -4.20 -12.06
C ASN A 59 -1.56 -3.31 -12.72
N ILE A 60 -1.72 -3.41 -14.04
CA ILE A 60 -2.70 -2.63 -14.82
C ILE A 60 -4.15 -2.82 -14.34
N ARG A 61 -4.50 -3.98 -13.77
CA ARG A 61 -5.84 -4.25 -13.21
C ARG A 61 -6.19 -3.38 -12.01
N THR A 62 -5.22 -2.70 -11.39
CA THR A 62 -5.50 -1.70 -10.35
C THR A 62 -6.41 -0.59 -10.87
N LEU A 63 -6.37 -0.33 -12.19
CA LEU A 63 -7.23 0.67 -12.86
C LEU A 63 -8.72 0.33 -12.84
N ASP A 64 -9.09 -0.92 -12.55
CA ASP A 64 -10.48 -1.33 -12.39
C ASP A 64 -11.09 -0.77 -11.08
N ILE A 65 -10.23 -0.36 -10.12
CA ILE A 65 -10.63 0.11 -8.78
C ILE A 65 -10.22 1.58 -8.56
N ILE A 66 -9.02 1.97 -9.01
CA ILE A 66 -8.45 3.30 -8.76
C ILE A 66 -8.03 3.93 -10.09
N SER A 67 -8.49 5.15 -10.36
CA SER A 67 -8.13 5.84 -11.60
C SER A 67 -6.63 6.11 -11.74
N LEU A 68 -6.14 6.10 -12.98
CA LEU A 68 -4.74 6.40 -13.27
C LEU A 68 -4.33 7.79 -12.77
N GLU A 69 -5.24 8.78 -12.83
CA GLU A 69 -4.98 10.15 -12.36
C GLU A 69 -4.68 10.20 -10.86
N ILE A 70 -5.38 9.38 -10.06
CA ILE A 70 -5.11 9.26 -8.62
C ILE A 70 -3.75 8.60 -8.41
N LEU A 71 -3.50 7.45 -9.04
CA LEU A 71 -2.25 6.70 -8.87
C LEU A 71 -1.02 7.55 -9.23
N LYS A 72 -1.11 8.36 -10.30
CA LYS A 72 -0.03 9.27 -10.72
C LYS A 72 0.38 10.28 -9.65
N LYS A 73 -0.55 10.75 -8.80
CA LYS A 73 -0.26 11.70 -7.72
C LYS A 73 0.59 11.09 -6.60
N PHE A 74 0.59 9.77 -6.47
CA PHE A 74 1.31 9.02 -5.44
C PHE A 74 2.54 8.27 -5.98
N ALA A 75 2.82 8.39 -7.27
CA ALA A 75 3.88 7.64 -7.92
C ALA A 75 5.27 8.23 -7.63
N MET A 76 6.21 7.37 -7.25
CA MET A 76 7.61 7.75 -7.00
C MET A 76 8.52 7.63 -8.22
N ASP A 77 8.05 6.97 -9.27
CA ASP A 77 8.82 6.59 -10.46
C ASP A 77 8.21 7.14 -11.76
N LEU A 78 7.50 8.26 -11.66
CA LEU A 78 7.07 9.10 -12.78
C LEU A 78 8.02 10.29 -12.89
N ASN A 79 8.92 10.21 -13.88
CA ASN A 79 9.85 11.27 -14.26
C ASN A 79 9.25 12.14 -15.37
#